data_AF-A0A941IQG3-F1
#
_entry.id   AF-A0A941IQG3-F1
#
_cell.length_a   1.000
_cell.length_b   1.000
_cell.length_c   1.000
_cell.angle_alpha   90.00
_cell.angle_beta   90.00
_cell.angle_gamma   90.00
#
_symmetry.space_group_name_H-M   'P 1'
#
loop_
_entity.id
_entity.type
_entity.pdbx_description
1 polymer ?
#
loop_
_entity_poly.entity_id
_entity_poly.type
_entity_poly.pdbx_seq_one_letter_code
_entity_poly.pdbx_strand_id
1 'polypeptide(L)'
;MRTRDLFSRLFIPVSLAEGVSFLLLLFVAVPLQVFGHHQTPVMIFGMLHGLLFVAYLMIAAYGYLQRKWTTRHLVWILVMAVLPTGAFFAERDVRAEVPAAVAEPVAA
;
A
#
# COMPACT_ATOMS: atom_id res chain seq x y z
N MET A 1 -23.24 -6.82 9.01
CA MET A 1 -22.28 -6.07 8.16
C MET A 1 -21.04 -6.94 8.01
N ARG A 2 -20.64 -7.28 6.78
CA ARG A 2 -19.74 -8.39 6.50
C ARG A 2 -18.29 -7.88 6.57
N THR A 3 -17.50 -8.37 7.50
CA THR A 3 -16.13 -7.88 7.78
C THR A 3 -15.18 -7.93 6.57
N ARG A 4 -15.53 -8.72 5.54
CA ARG A 4 -14.77 -8.86 4.29
C ARG A 4 -14.83 -7.60 3.41
N ASP A 5 -15.93 -6.86 3.44
CA ASP A 5 -16.16 -5.66 2.63
C ASP A 5 -15.44 -4.43 3.22
N LEU A 6 -15.38 -4.32 4.56
CA LEU A 6 -14.70 -3.23 5.24
C LEU A 6 -13.18 -3.26 5.04
N PHE A 7 -12.59 -4.46 5.09
CA PHE A 7 -11.16 -4.65 4.89
C PHE A 7 -10.71 -4.13 3.51
N SER A 8 -11.36 -4.59 2.44
CA SER A 8 -11.00 -4.18 1.07
C SER A 8 -11.18 -2.67 0.85
N ARG A 9 -12.21 -2.06 1.44
CA ARG A 9 -12.47 -0.61 1.36
C ARG A 9 -11.40 0.23 2.03
N LEU A 10 -10.74 -0.28 3.06
CA LEU A 10 -9.65 0.43 3.77
C LEU A 10 -8.27 0.09 3.19
N PHE A 11 -8.04 -1.16 2.82
CA PHE A 11 -6.74 -1.64 2.37
C PHE A 11 -6.35 -1.09 0.99
N ILE A 12 -7.28 -1.08 0.02
CA ILE A 12 -7.01 -0.64 -1.35
C ILE A 12 -6.51 0.82 -1.42
N PRO A 13 -7.20 1.82 -0.84
CA PRO A 13 -6.72 3.20 -0.92
C PRO A 13 -5.41 3.41 -0.17
N VAL A 14 -5.19 2.71 0.96
CA VAL A 14 -3.94 2.81 1.73
C VAL A 14 -2.78 2.18 0.95
N SER A 15 -2.98 1.01 0.34
CA SER A 15 -1.98 0.35 -0.51
C SER A 15 -1.61 1.21 -1.71
N LEU A 16 -2.58 1.83 -2.37
CA LEU A 16 -2.32 2.72 -3.50
C LEU A 16 -1.60 4.00 -3.06
N ALA A 17 -2.03 4.62 -1.97
CA ALA A 17 -1.40 5.82 -1.42
C ALA A 17 0.05 5.54 -0.99
N GLU A 18 0.32 4.39 -0.38
CA GLU A 18 1.65 3.94 0.02
C GLU A 18 2.56 3.80 -1.20
N GLY A 19 2.13 3.05 -2.23
CA GLY A 19 2.91 2.88 -3.45
C GLY A 19 3.17 4.20 -4.18
N VAL A 20 2.17 5.07 -4.28
CA VAL A 20 2.34 6.42 -4.88
C VAL A 20 3.29 7.28 -4.04
N SER A 21 3.17 7.26 -2.71
CA SER A 21 4.05 8.01 -1.81
C SER A 21 5.51 7.56 -1.93
N PHE A 22 5.74 6.26 -2.15
CA PHE A 22 7.07 5.71 -2.35
C PHE A 22 7.66 6.12 -3.71
N LEU A 23 6.86 6.09 -4.77
CA LEU A 23 7.27 6.60 -6.09
C LEU A 23 7.59 8.10 -6.03
N LEU A 24 6.79 8.91 -5.33
CA LEU A 24 7.07 10.33 -5.12
C LEU A 24 8.36 10.54 -4.32
N LEU A 25 8.59 9.74 -3.27
CA LEU A 25 9.83 9.79 -2.50
C LEU A 25 11.05 9.51 -3.41
N LEU A 26 10.97 8.46 -4.24
CA LEU A 26 12.09 8.00 -5.07
C LEU A 26 12.36 8.91 -6.28
N PHE A 27 11.32 9.37 -6.98
CA PHE A 27 11.46 10.13 -8.23
C PHE A 27 11.36 11.64 -8.07
N VAL A 28 10.82 12.13 -6.95
CA VAL A 28 10.71 13.56 -6.68
C VAL A 28 11.65 13.95 -5.57
N ALA A 29 11.48 13.38 -4.37
CA ALA A 29 12.21 13.85 -3.20
C ALA A 29 13.72 13.56 -3.30
N VAL A 30 14.12 12.35 -3.71
CA VAL A 30 15.55 11.98 -3.85
C VAL A 30 16.26 12.83 -4.92
N PRO A 31 15.73 13.02 -6.15
CA PRO A 31 16.32 13.94 -7.12
C PRO A 31 16.41 15.37 -6.61
N LEU A 32 15.34 15.90 -5.99
CA LEU A 32 15.37 17.23 -5.39
C LEU A 32 16.44 17.38 -4.31
N GLN A 33 16.66 16.35 -3.49
CA GLN A 33 17.74 16.34 -2.50
C GLN A 33 19.11 16.37 -3.17
N VAL A 34 19.33 15.55 -4.20
CA VAL A 34 20.63 15.43 -4.88
C VAL A 34 20.98 16.69 -5.67
N PHE A 35 20.01 17.28 -6.38
CA PHE A 35 20.25 18.48 -7.19
C PHE A 35 20.17 19.79 -6.40
N GLY A 36 19.32 19.86 -5.38
CA GLY A 36 19.08 21.06 -4.60
C GLY A 36 19.88 21.16 -3.31
N HIS A 37 20.60 20.10 -2.89
CA HIS A 37 21.31 20.00 -1.60
C HIS A 37 20.44 20.28 -0.35
N HIS A 38 19.11 20.28 -0.50
CA HIS A 38 18.15 20.51 0.57
C HIS A 38 17.54 19.19 1.02
N GLN A 39 17.70 18.83 2.30
CA GLN A 39 17.20 17.57 2.86
C GLN A 39 15.72 17.59 3.26
N THR A 40 15.12 18.79 3.35
CA THR A 40 13.73 19.00 3.79
C THR A 40 12.69 18.19 3.00
N PRO A 41 12.74 18.11 1.65
CA PRO A 41 11.77 17.34 0.88
C PRO A 41 11.80 15.85 1.24
N VAL A 42 12.99 15.25 1.35
CA VAL A 42 13.14 13.83 1.68
C VAL A 42 12.68 13.53 3.10
N MET A 43 12.88 14.45 4.04
CA MET A 43 12.30 14.29 5.39
C MET A 43 10.77 14.29 5.35
N ILE A 44 10.13 15.24 4.67
CA ILE A 44 8.67 15.33 4.63
C ILE A 44 8.06 14.12 3.91
N PHE A 45 8.52 13.83 2.70
CA PHE A 45 8.02 12.69 1.93
C PHE A 45 8.36 11.36 2.62
N GLY A 46 9.52 11.25 3.26
CA GLY A 46 9.94 10.06 3.99
C GLY A 46 9.07 9.80 5.21
N MET A 47 8.71 10.83 5.96
CA MET A 47 7.78 10.72 7.09
C MET A 47 6.37 10.35 6.63
N LEU A 48 5.85 10.97 5.57
CA LEU A 48 4.55 10.64 4.99
C LEU A 48 4.50 9.19 4.52
N HIS A 49 5.51 8.76 3.78
CA HIS A 49 5.62 7.38 3.30
C HIS A 49 5.74 6.39 4.48
N GLY A 50 6.61 6.66 5.45
CA GLY A 50 6.77 5.81 6.63
C GLY A 50 5.47 5.62 7.42
N LEU A 51 4.67 6.68 7.57
CA LEU A 51 3.36 6.60 8.21
C LEU A 51 2.38 5.71 7.42
N LEU A 52 2.33 5.88 6.10
CA LEU A 52 1.50 5.06 5.21
C LEU A 52 1.93 3.59 5.21
N PHE A 53 3.24 3.34 5.24
CA PHE A 53 3.80 2.00 5.34
C PHE A 53 3.38 1.30 6.63
N VAL A 54 3.49 1.98 7.79
CA VAL A 54 3.01 1.42 9.07
C VAL A 54 1.50 1.16 9.04
N ALA A 55 0.71 2.08 8.49
CA ALA A 55 -0.73 1.88 8.33
C ALA A 55 -1.05 0.65 7.45
N TYR A 56 -0.33 0.49 6.33
CA TYR A 56 -0.43 -0.66 5.46
C TYR A 56 -0.13 -1.97 6.21
N LEU A 57 0.97 -2.02 6.98
CA LEU A 57 1.36 -3.18 7.78
C LEU A 57 0.28 -3.58 8.78
N MET A 58 -0.29 -2.60 9.48
CA MET A 58 -1.34 -2.83 10.48
C MET A 58 -2.60 -3.42 9.83
N ILE A 59 -3.01 -2.89 8.68
CA ILE A 59 -4.16 -3.41 7.94
C ILE A 59 -3.84 -4.81 7.40
N ALA A 60 -2.66 -5.03 6.81
CA ALA A 60 -2.24 -6.35 6.33
C ALA A 60 -2.21 -7.41 7.45
N ALA A 61 -1.71 -7.07 8.63
CA ALA A 61 -1.72 -7.94 9.81
C ALA A 61 -3.15 -8.25 10.29
N TYR A 62 -4.04 -7.27 10.26
CA TYR A 62 -5.46 -7.48 10.55
C TYR A 62 -6.13 -8.42 9.53
N GLY A 63 -5.80 -8.27 8.24
CA GLY A 63 -6.23 -9.17 7.16
C GLY A 63 -5.74 -10.60 7.37
N TYR A 64 -4.48 -10.77 7.78
CA TYR A 64 -3.88 -12.07 8.10
C TYR A 64 -4.66 -12.80 9.21
N LEU A 65 -5.00 -12.12 10.30
CA LEU A 65 -5.79 -12.65 11.41
C LEU A 65 -7.23 -13.03 10.99
N GLN A 66 -7.87 -12.21 10.17
CA GLN A 66 -9.26 -12.40 9.74
C GLN A 66 -9.42 -13.46 8.62
N ARG A 67 -8.45 -13.57 7.70
CA ARG A 67 -8.53 -14.45 6.52
C ARG A 67 -7.78 -15.77 6.66
N LYS A 68 -7.15 -16.04 7.82
CA LYS A 68 -6.33 -17.25 8.07
C LYS A 68 -5.27 -17.46 6.99
N TRP A 69 -4.68 -16.37 6.50
CA TRP A 69 -3.60 -16.47 5.53
C TRP A 69 -2.42 -17.23 6.13
N THR A 70 -1.74 -18.02 5.30
CA THR A 70 -0.49 -18.69 5.71
C THR A 70 0.60 -17.64 5.91
N THR A 71 1.57 -17.86 6.81
CA THR A 71 2.74 -16.98 7.00
C THR A 71 3.49 -16.66 5.71
N ARG A 72 3.50 -17.59 4.74
CA ARG A 72 4.04 -17.37 3.39
C ARG A 72 3.36 -16.22 2.63
N HIS A 73 2.04 -16.09 2.73
CA HIS A 73 1.28 -15.00 2.10
C HIS A 73 1.57 -13.66 2.78
N LEU A 74 1.73 -13.63 4.10
CA LEU A 74 2.12 -12.42 4.83
C LEU A 74 3.50 -11.93 4.39
N VAL A 75 4.48 -12.84 4.31
CA VAL A 75 5.83 -12.51 3.81
C VAL A 75 5.78 -12.02 2.36
N TRP A 76 4.95 -12.64 1.51
CA TRP A 76 4.79 -12.21 0.13
C TRP A 76 4.25 -10.78 0.01
N ILE A 77 3.22 -10.45 0.79
CA ILE A 77 2.63 -9.11 0.86
C ILE A 77 3.65 -8.09 1.40
N LEU A 78 4.45 -8.45 2.40
CA LEU A 78 5.52 -7.59 2.94
C LEU A 78 6.60 -7.30 1.89
N VAL A 79 7.05 -8.32 1.15
CA VAL A 79 8.02 -8.14 0.07
C VAL A 79 7.45 -7.24 -1.03
N MET A 80 6.16 -7.40 -1.35
CA MET A 80 5.47 -6.54 -2.30
C MET A 80 5.32 -5.10 -1.79
N ALA A 81 5.20 -4.87 -0.48
CA ALA A 81 5.16 -3.52 0.10
C ALA A 81 6.50 -2.78 -0.02
N VAL A 82 7.62 -3.50 -0.01
CA VAL A 82 8.97 -2.90 -0.16
C VAL A 82 9.29 -2.61 -1.63
N LEU A 83 8.69 -3.36 -2.55
CA LEU A 83 8.87 -3.14 -3.98
C LEU A 83 7.95 -2.01 -4.47
N PRO A 84 8.47 -1.01 -5.19
CA PRO A 84 7.67 0.14 -5.64
C PRO A 84 6.48 -0.23 -6.52
N THR A 85 6.51 -1.42 -7.13
CA THR A 85 5.42 -1.97 -7.95
C THR A 85 4.56 -2.98 -7.21
N GLY A 86 4.97 -3.46 -6.03
CA GLY A 86 4.29 -4.58 -5.37
C GLY A 86 2.97 -4.20 -4.72
N ALA A 87 2.76 -2.93 -4.35
CA ALA A 87 1.44 -2.43 -3.94
C ALA A 87 0.36 -2.66 -5.02
N PHE A 88 0.71 -2.57 -6.31
CA PHE A 88 -0.20 -2.88 -7.43
C PHE A 88 -0.47 -4.38 -7.58
N PHE A 89 0.51 -5.24 -7.27
CA PHE A 89 0.32 -6.69 -7.29
C PHE A 89 -0.51 -7.18 -6.10
N ALA A 90 -0.30 -6.60 -4.90
CA ALA A 90 -1.09 -6.87 -3.71
C ALA A 90 -2.57 -6.49 -3.91
N GLU A 91 -2.85 -5.37 -4.61
CA GLU A 91 -4.21 -5.01 -5.00
C GLU A 91 -4.82 -6.07 -5.93
N ARG A 92 -4.07 -6.55 -6.93
CA ARG A 92 -4.53 -7.59 -7.87
C ARG A 92 -4.88 -8.90 -7.17
N ASP A 93 -4.03 -9.36 -6.25
CA ASP A 93 -4.28 -10.60 -5.48
C ASP A 93 -5.51 -10.46 -4.58
N VAL A 94 -5.65 -9.35 -3.85
CA VAL A 94 -6.82 -9.12 -2.98
C VAL A 94 -8.11 -8.95 -3.79
N ARG A 95 -8.02 -8.33 -4.98
CA ARG A 95 -9.17 -8.17 -5.89
C ARG A 95 -9.54 -9.50 -6.57
N ALA A 96 -8.59 -10.41 -6.80
CA ALA A 96 -8.89 -11.75 -7.33
C ALA A 96 -9.69 -12.62 -6.34
N GLU A 97 -9.55 -12.39 -5.02
CA GLU A 97 -10.38 -13.03 -4.00
C GLU A 97 -11.78 -12.40 -3.84
N VAL A 98 -12.01 -11.20 -4.38
CA VAL A 98 -13.31 -10.52 -4.33
C VAL A 98 -14.04 -10.80 -5.66
N PRO A 99 -15.12 -11.62 -5.68
CA PRO A 99 -15.85 -11.92 -6.91
C PRO A 99 -16.27 -10.62 -7.61
N ALA A 100 -16.13 -10.59 -8.93
CA ALA A 100 -16.23 -9.44 -9.84
C ALA A 100 -17.48 -8.54 -9.71
N ALA A 101 -18.46 -8.90 -8.87
CA ALA A 101 -19.71 -8.17 -8.65
C ALA A 101 -19.56 -6.87 -7.82
N VAL A 102 -18.37 -6.50 -7.35
CA VAL A 102 -18.11 -5.24 -6.62
C VAL A 102 -17.12 -4.33 -7.38
N ALA A 103 -16.81 -4.67 -8.63
CA ALA A 103 -15.97 -3.87 -9.53
C ALA A 103 -16.79 -2.86 -10.35
N GLU A 104 -17.75 -2.17 -9.73
CA GLU A 104 -18.25 -0.94 -10.33
C GLU A 104 -17.23 0.17 -10.06
N PRO A 105 -16.76 0.87 -11.10
CA PRO A 105 -15.72 1.87 -10.98
C PRO A 105 -16.21 3.04 -10.14
N VAL A 106 -15.37 3.54 -9.24
CA VAL A 106 -15.41 4.95 -8.83
C VAL A 106 -14.99 5.75 -10.07
N ALA A 107 -15.93 5.90 -10.99
CA ALA A 107 -15.96 6.87 -12.04
C ALA A 107 -17.16 7.77 -11.74
N ALA A 108 -16.88 8.86 -11.02
CA ALA A 108 -17.72 10.04 -10.95
C ALA A 108 -16.80 11.25 -11.17
#